data_AF-A0A812IW84-F1
#
_entry.id   AF-A0A812IW84-F1
#
_cell.length_a   1.000
_cell.length_b   1.000
_cell.length_c   1.000
_cell.angle_alpha   90.00
_cell.angle_beta   90.00
_cell.angle_gamma   90.00
#
_symmetry.space_group_name_H-M   'P 1'
#
loop_
_entity.id
_entity.type
_entity.pdbx_description
1 polymer ?
#
loop_
_entity_poly.entity_id
_entity_poly.type
_entity_poly.pdbx_seq_one_letter_code
_entity_poly.pdbx_strand_id
1 'polypeptide(L)'
;MSDEDETDQVSIEETDEVEVEEEEAQEEPTEQQEEEQEPPEAQAEQEAQEAQEEEQEAQHEEQQAEQQEDQQEEEEEEEQEATEVPNDDSPIEEAEKPPPQLQPGDSVRLKGLQSDTSMNGRVGHIRGRENVEDGGRFIVELGTRGIARVREANLEKVEPTRRSERLAKAKPAAAKRSERTPKKADRVKAKAAPKGAKGPSKATQKVAVKKGSIKAARAPKEKTSGAAAQAENTTVFVVRDYRIRSDPCLEVQDSSSKWRPCHIYENYKDQHIVIWYGGNEYEGLGGKPYRLKGISPEAIFKGQPGQLLDSDGERIPTRKRPMR
;
A
#
# COMPACT_ATOMS: atom_id res chain seq x y z
N MET A 1 20.32 -46.81 -17.92
CA MET A 1 21.77 -47.11 -17.78
C MET A 1 22.55 -45.85 -17.37
N SER A 2 22.38 -45.24 -16.20
CA SER A 2 21.25 -45.23 -15.24
C SER A 2 21.36 -43.93 -14.42
N ASP A 3 20.38 -43.49 -13.63
CA ASP A 3 19.05 -44.05 -13.31
C ASP A 3 17.97 -42.98 -13.66
N GLU A 4 16.67 -43.22 -13.83
CA GLU A 4 15.75 -44.25 -13.28
C GLU A 4 15.32 -43.91 -11.79
N ASP A 5 14.01 -44.05 -11.39
CA ASP A 5 13.33 -43.61 -10.11
C ASP A 5 13.17 -42.08 -9.78
N GLU A 6 12.15 -41.55 -9.06
CA GLU A 6 10.88 -42.11 -8.52
C GLU A 6 9.74 -41.04 -8.51
N THR A 7 8.48 -41.44 -8.27
CA THR A 7 7.31 -40.54 -8.15
C THR A 7 6.99 -40.17 -6.70
N ASP A 8 6.78 -38.89 -6.40
CA ASP A 8 6.21 -38.46 -5.12
C ASP A 8 4.76 -37.96 -5.31
N GLN A 9 3.79 -38.84 -5.05
CA GLN A 9 2.36 -38.53 -5.06
C GLN A 9 1.95 -38.03 -3.68
N VAL A 10 1.82 -36.72 -3.50
CA VAL A 10 1.30 -36.18 -2.24
C VAL A 10 -0.22 -36.29 -2.23
N SER A 11 -0.74 -37.27 -1.50
CA SER A 11 -2.17 -37.50 -1.31
C SER A 11 -2.87 -36.24 -0.79
N ILE A 12 -4.02 -35.92 -1.38
CA ILE A 12 -4.96 -34.97 -0.80
C ILE A 12 -5.78 -35.76 0.22
N GLU A 13 -5.44 -35.67 1.51
CA GLU A 13 -6.23 -36.34 2.55
C GLU A 13 -7.56 -35.62 2.77
N GLU A 14 -8.60 -36.27 2.26
CA GLU A 14 -10.01 -36.03 2.50
C GLU A 14 -10.33 -36.26 3.99
N THR A 15 -10.56 -35.19 4.75
CA THR A 15 -11.06 -35.26 6.13
C THR A 15 -12.45 -34.63 6.20
N ASP A 16 -13.45 -35.44 5.84
CA ASP A 16 -14.86 -35.17 6.09
C ASP A 16 -15.17 -35.53 7.55
N GLU A 17 -15.31 -34.53 8.43
CA GLU A 17 -15.85 -34.70 9.78
C GLU A 17 -16.96 -33.67 10.02
N VAL A 18 -18.18 -34.08 9.71
CA VAL A 18 -19.41 -33.37 10.11
C VAL A 18 -19.62 -33.53 11.61
N GLU A 19 -19.32 -32.49 12.40
CA GLU A 19 -19.81 -32.40 13.79
C GLU A 19 -21.33 -32.20 13.76
N VAL A 20 -22.06 -33.31 13.92
CA VAL A 20 -23.49 -33.31 14.27
C VAL A 20 -23.59 -33.01 15.76
N GLU A 21 -23.95 -31.78 16.12
CA GLU A 21 -24.30 -31.45 17.51
C GLU A 21 -25.53 -32.28 17.94
N GLU A 22 -25.41 -33.04 19.03
CA GLU A 22 -26.53 -33.80 19.58
C GLU A 22 -27.58 -32.85 20.17
N GLU A 23 -28.77 -32.84 19.56
CA GLU A 23 -29.93 -32.07 20.03
C GLU A 23 -30.45 -32.65 21.36
N GLU A 24 -29.94 -32.14 22.49
CA GLU A 24 -30.30 -32.62 23.82
C GLU A 24 -31.76 -32.25 24.16
N ALA A 25 -32.67 -33.18 23.90
CA ALA A 25 -34.11 -33.02 24.06
C ALA A 25 -34.53 -32.69 25.50
N GLN A 26 -34.79 -31.40 25.77
CA GLN A 26 -35.43 -30.95 27.01
C GLN A 26 -36.95 -31.03 26.86
N GLU A 27 -37.56 -31.99 27.57
CA GLU A 27 -39.02 -32.11 27.70
C GLU A 27 -39.59 -30.93 28.51
N GLU A 28 -39.89 -29.81 27.86
CA GLU A 28 -40.69 -28.75 28.47
C GLU A 28 -42.15 -29.20 28.67
N PRO A 29 -42.81 -28.77 29.77
CA PRO A 29 -44.13 -29.26 30.13
C PRO A 29 -45.21 -28.78 29.16
N THR A 30 -46.23 -29.63 28.94
CA THR A 30 -47.42 -29.31 28.12
C THR A 30 -48.30 -28.27 28.83
N GLU A 31 -47.89 -27.00 28.81
CA GLU A 31 -48.74 -25.89 29.19
C GLU A 31 -49.86 -25.71 28.16
N GLN A 32 -51.06 -25.37 28.62
CA GLN A 32 -52.24 -25.33 27.78
C GLN A 32 -52.22 -24.05 26.95
N GLN A 33 -51.88 -24.16 25.67
CA GLN A 33 -52.04 -23.07 24.71
C GLN A 33 -53.53 -22.69 24.66
N GLU A 34 -53.87 -21.59 25.35
CA GLU A 34 -55.04 -20.80 24.96
C GLU A 34 -54.76 -20.30 23.54
N GLU A 35 -55.66 -20.61 22.61
CA GLU A 35 -55.55 -20.26 21.19
C GLU A 35 -55.80 -18.74 21.05
N GLU A 36 -54.80 -17.94 21.45
CA GLU A 36 -54.80 -16.48 21.33
C GLU A 36 -54.71 -16.11 19.85
N GLN A 37 -55.87 -16.09 19.20
CA GLN A 37 -56.03 -15.72 17.80
C GLN A 37 -55.43 -14.34 17.57
N GLU A 38 -54.29 -14.30 16.87
CA GLU A 38 -53.66 -13.04 16.48
C GLU A 38 -54.68 -12.13 15.77
N PRO A 39 -54.67 -10.82 16.05
CA PRO A 39 -55.61 -9.92 15.40
C PRO A 39 -55.36 -9.98 13.88
N PRO A 40 -56.40 -10.15 13.03
CA PRO A 40 -56.23 -10.38 11.59
C PRO A 40 -55.63 -9.17 10.84
N GLU A 41 -55.46 -8.03 11.52
CA GLU A 41 -54.71 -6.87 11.03
C GLU A 41 -53.19 -7.15 10.96
N ALA A 42 -52.64 -7.98 11.85
CA ALA A 42 -51.20 -8.29 11.89
C ALA A 42 -50.76 -9.18 10.71
N GLN A 43 -51.54 -10.22 10.40
CA GLN A 43 -51.28 -11.10 9.26
C GLN A 43 -51.38 -10.34 7.93
N ALA A 44 -52.37 -9.44 7.80
CA ALA A 44 -52.50 -8.57 6.63
C ALA A 44 -51.37 -7.54 6.49
N GLU A 45 -50.76 -7.07 7.60
CA GLU A 45 -49.57 -6.21 7.56
C GLU A 45 -48.31 -7.01 7.15
N GLN A 46 -48.18 -8.27 7.57
CA GLN A 46 -47.08 -9.15 7.14
C GLN A 46 -47.17 -9.51 5.64
N GLU A 47 -48.33 -9.97 5.16
CA GLU A 47 -48.54 -10.26 3.72
C GLU A 47 -48.25 -9.03 2.84
N ALA A 48 -48.59 -7.82 3.33
CA ALA A 48 -48.30 -6.57 2.62
C ALA A 48 -46.81 -6.19 2.63
N GLN A 49 -46.04 -6.57 3.66
CA GLN A 49 -44.59 -6.36 3.69
C GLN A 49 -43.87 -7.35 2.77
N GLU A 50 -44.26 -8.63 2.80
CA GLU A 50 -43.69 -9.69 1.95
C GLU A 50 -43.90 -9.37 0.44
N ALA A 51 -45.11 -8.96 0.05
CA ALA A 51 -45.39 -8.53 -1.32
C ALA A 51 -44.62 -7.25 -1.72
N GLN A 52 -44.29 -6.36 -0.77
CA GLN A 52 -43.47 -5.17 -1.04
C GLN A 52 -41.97 -5.52 -1.15
N GLU A 53 -41.50 -6.59 -0.51
CA GLU A 53 -40.14 -7.10 -0.66
C GLU A 53 -39.98 -7.83 -2.00
N GLU A 54 -40.94 -8.68 -2.40
CA GLU A 54 -41.00 -9.33 -3.72
C GLU A 54 -41.00 -8.30 -4.89
N GLU A 55 -41.78 -7.20 -4.77
CA GLU A 55 -41.78 -6.14 -5.79
C GLU A 55 -40.40 -5.42 -5.90
N GLN A 56 -39.67 -5.28 -4.78
CA GLN A 56 -38.35 -4.66 -4.77
C GLN A 56 -37.25 -5.59 -5.28
N GLU A 57 -37.33 -6.89 -5.01
CA GLU A 57 -36.41 -7.89 -5.56
C GLU A 57 -36.56 -7.99 -7.09
N ALA A 58 -37.79 -8.05 -7.59
CA ALA A 58 -38.08 -8.05 -9.03
C ALA A 58 -37.55 -6.77 -9.74
N GLN A 59 -37.75 -5.59 -9.14
CA GLN A 59 -37.20 -4.33 -9.68
C GLN A 59 -35.67 -4.30 -9.66
N HIS A 60 -35.00 -5.01 -8.75
CA HIS A 60 -33.55 -5.13 -8.71
C HIS A 60 -33.04 -6.13 -9.76
N GLU A 61 -33.71 -7.26 -9.94
CA GLU A 61 -33.36 -8.26 -10.98
C GLU A 61 -33.52 -7.65 -12.39
N GLU A 62 -34.59 -6.89 -12.65
CA GLU A 62 -34.79 -6.19 -13.93
C GLU A 62 -33.65 -5.19 -14.23
N GLN A 63 -33.26 -4.36 -13.26
CA GLN A 63 -32.11 -3.45 -13.39
C GLN A 63 -30.77 -4.18 -13.55
N GLN A 64 -30.63 -5.38 -12.98
CA GLN A 64 -29.43 -6.21 -13.12
C GLN A 64 -29.39 -6.95 -14.47
N ALA A 65 -30.55 -7.23 -15.09
CA ALA A 65 -30.65 -7.75 -16.44
C ALA A 65 -30.34 -6.68 -17.50
N GLU A 66 -30.91 -5.48 -17.38
CA GLU A 66 -30.64 -4.33 -18.27
C GLU A 66 -29.13 -4.02 -18.35
N GLN A 67 -28.45 -3.95 -17.19
CA GLN A 67 -26.99 -3.79 -17.11
C GLN A 67 -26.17 -4.94 -17.72
N GLN A 68 -26.73 -6.15 -17.88
CA GLN A 68 -26.07 -7.27 -18.55
C GLN A 68 -26.34 -7.28 -20.06
N GLU A 69 -27.45 -6.71 -20.53
CA GLU A 69 -27.75 -6.53 -21.96
C GLU A 69 -26.86 -5.41 -22.54
N ASP A 70 -26.76 -4.26 -21.87
CA ASP A 70 -25.82 -3.16 -22.20
C ASP A 70 -24.37 -3.67 -22.39
N GLN A 71 -23.88 -4.51 -21.47
CA GLN A 71 -22.51 -5.06 -21.53
C GLN A 71 -22.31 -6.06 -22.68
N GLN A 72 -23.37 -6.77 -23.10
CA GLN A 72 -23.29 -7.68 -24.26
C GLN A 72 -23.35 -6.92 -25.58
N GLU A 73 -24.10 -5.81 -25.66
CA GLU A 73 -24.10 -4.95 -26.86
C GLU A 73 -22.75 -4.23 -27.05
N GLU A 74 -22.08 -3.79 -25.96
CA GLU A 74 -20.72 -3.21 -26.03
C GLU A 74 -19.66 -4.26 -26.47
N GLU A 75 -19.75 -5.51 -26.00
CA GLU A 75 -18.85 -6.59 -26.48
C GLU A 75 -19.12 -6.99 -27.95
N GLU A 76 -20.38 -7.00 -28.42
CA GLU A 76 -20.70 -7.30 -29.83
C GLU A 76 -20.31 -6.15 -30.79
N GLU A 77 -20.34 -4.88 -30.35
CA GLU A 77 -19.83 -3.75 -31.13
C GLU A 77 -18.28 -3.77 -31.25
N GLU A 78 -17.53 -4.11 -30.18
CA GLU A 78 -16.06 -4.24 -30.26
C GLU A 78 -15.62 -5.42 -31.15
N GLU A 79 -16.32 -6.58 -31.12
CA GLU A 79 -16.00 -7.69 -32.04
C GLU A 79 -16.31 -7.31 -33.50
N GLN A 80 -17.35 -6.50 -33.77
CA GLN A 80 -17.64 -6.01 -35.12
C GLN A 80 -16.59 -5.03 -35.65
N GLU A 81 -16.21 -3.98 -34.89
CA GLU A 81 -15.16 -3.02 -35.33
C GLU A 81 -13.82 -3.73 -35.59
N ALA A 82 -13.49 -4.76 -34.80
CA ALA A 82 -12.26 -5.55 -34.98
C ALA A 82 -12.17 -6.30 -36.33
N THR A 83 -13.28 -6.48 -37.06
CA THR A 83 -13.30 -7.23 -38.34
C THR A 83 -13.26 -6.37 -39.60
N GLU A 84 -13.56 -5.06 -39.54
CA GLU A 84 -13.44 -4.14 -40.69
C GLU A 84 -11.99 -3.73 -41.00
N VAL A 85 -11.13 -4.71 -41.28
CA VAL A 85 -9.78 -4.46 -41.80
C VAL A 85 -9.87 -3.97 -43.25
N PRO A 86 -9.49 -2.71 -43.56
CA PRO A 86 -9.63 -2.17 -44.91
C PRO A 86 -8.65 -2.86 -45.87
N ASN A 87 -9.19 -3.61 -46.82
CA ASN A 87 -8.42 -4.27 -47.88
C ASN A 87 -8.02 -3.25 -48.97
N ASP A 88 -7.03 -2.41 -48.65
CA ASP A 88 -6.42 -1.48 -49.62
C ASP A 88 -5.39 -2.23 -50.50
N ASP A 89 -5.81 -2.54 -51.74
CA ASP A 89 -5.03 -3.29 -52.74
C ASP A 89 -3.93 -2.41 -53.36
N SER A 90 -2.93 -2.05 -52.55
CA SER A 90 -1.79 -1.20 -52.89
C SER A 90 -0.47 -1.99 -52.99
N PRO A 91 -0.05 -2.41 -54.20
CA PRO A 91 1.11 -3.30 -54.37
C PRO A 91 2.46 -2.54 -54.38
N ILE A 92 3.09 -2.40 -53.21
CA ILE A 92 4.50 -2.00 -53.09
C ILE A 92 5.24 -2.94 -52.11
N GLU A 93 6.25 -3.66 -52.62
CA GLU A 93 7.15 -4.51 -51.83
C GLU A 93 8.17 -3.69 -51.00
N GLU A 94 7.72 -2.94 -50.00
CA GLU A 94 8.64 -2.44 -48.97
C GLU A 94 8.80 -3.48 -47.86
N ALA A 95 9.77 -4.40 -48.07
CA ALA A 95 9.98 -5.61 -47.27
C ALA A 95 9.88 -5.37 -45.75
N GLU A 96 8.82 -5.91 -45.15
CA GLU A 96 8.40 -5.60 -43.79
C GLU A 96 9.48 -5.95 -42.76
N LYS A 97 10.21 -4.92 -42.32
CA LYS A 97 11.32 -5.08 -41.41
C LYS A 97 10.76 -5.33 -40.01
N PRO A 98 11.02 -6.50 -39.39
CA PRO A 98 10.34 -6.89 -38.16
C PRO A 98 10.53 -5.82 -37.06
N PRO A 99 9.46 -5.51 -36.29
CA PRO A 99 9.45 -4.36 -35.40
C PRO A 99 10.66 -4.37 -34.45
N PRO A 100 11.37 -3.23 -34.29
CA PRO A 100 12.69 -3.20 -33.69
C PRO A 100 12.64 -3.46 -32.18
N GLN A 101 12.77 -4.75 -31.83
CA GLN A 101 12.69 -5.26 -30.46
C GLN A 101 13.49 -4.38 -29.48
N LEU A 102 12.77 -3.86 -28.47
CA LEU A 102 13.31 -2.97 -27.47
C LEU A 102 14.02 -3.75 -26.36
N GLN A 103 15.30 -3.44 -26.10
CA GLN A 103 16.13 -4.15 -25.13
C GLN A 103 16.52 -3.27 -23.93
N PRO A 104 16.70 -3.84 -22.73
CA PRO A 104 17.26 -3.11 -21.59
C PRO A 104 18.61 -2.45 -21.93
N GLY A 105 18.71 -1.15 -21.69
CA GLY A 105 19.82 -0.28 -22.10
C GLY A 105 19.49 0.66 -23.27
N ASP A 106 18.50 0.33 -24.11
CA ASP A 106 18.10 1.18 -25.24
C ASP A 106 17.68 2.58 -24.80
N SER A 107 18.03 3.57 -25.62
CA SER A 107 17.50 4.93 -25.50
C SER A 107 16.14 5.01 -26.20
N VAL A 108 15.10 5.41 -25.48
CA VAL A 108 13.74 5.52 -26.03
C VAL A 108 13.13 6.89 -25.76
N ARG A 109 12.37 7.41 -26.72
CA ARG A 109 11.48 8.56 -26.55
C ARG A 109 10.07 8.09 -26.20
N LEU A 110 9.41 8.82 -25.30
CA LEU A 110 8.00 8.62 -24.98
C LEU A 110 7.10 9.32 -26.00
N LYS A 111 6.05 8.65 -26.48
CA LYS A 111 5.02 9.18 -27.39
C LYS A 111 3.62 8.67 -27.03
N GLY A 112 2.59 9.40 -27.45
CA GLY A 112 1.18 8.96 -27.34
C GLY A 112 0.64 8.79 -25.92
N LEU A 113 1.35 9.23 -24.87
CA LEU A 113 0.84 9.17 -23.50
C LEU A 113 -0.30 10.18 -23.33
N GLN A 114 -1.54 9.68 -23.22
CA GLN A 114 -2.72 10.50 -22.93
C GLN A 114 -2.75 10.97 -21.47
N SER A 115 -2.41 10.09 -20.52
CA SER A 115 -2.50 10.35 -19.07
C SER A 115 -1.40 11.25 -18.50
N ASP A 116 -0.24 11.36 -19.14
CA ASP A 116 0.78 12.39 -18.85
C ASP A 116 1.42 12.90 -20.15
N THR A 117 0.73 13.84 -20.78
CA THR A 117 1.21 14.51 -22.00
C THR A 117 2.52 15.29 -21.77
N SER A 118 2.86 15.64 -20.52
CA SER A 118 4.10 16.34 -20.16
C SER A 118 5.35 15.45 -20.24
N MET A 119 5.16 14.14 -20.44
CA MET A 119 6.21 13.14 -20.61
C MET A 119 6.50 12.81 -22.07
N ASN A 120 5.56 13.06 -23.00
CA ASN A 120 5.79 12.91 -24.43
C ASN A 120 6.99 13.77 -24.91
N GLY A 121 7.76 13.25 -25.86
CA GLY A 121 8.97 13.89 -26.37
C GLY A 121 10.23 13.69 -25.51
N ARG A 122 10.10 13.31 -24.24
CA ARG A 122 11.25 13.02 -23.35
C ARG A 122 11.96 11.73 -23.78
N VAL A 123 13.28 11.72 -23.61
CA VAL A 123 14.12 10.54 -23.82
C VAL A 123 14.55 9.97 -22.46
N GLY A 124 14.50 8.64 -22.33
CA GLY A 124 14.99 7.88 -21.19
C GLY A 124 15.67 6.59 -21.63
N HIS A 125 16.05 5.75 -20.67
CA HIS A 125 16.66 4.44 -20.92
C HIS A 125 15.76 3.31 -20.41
N ILE A 126 15.61 2.23 -21.18
CA ILE A 126 14.92 1.04 -20.70
C ILE A 126 15.76 0.36 -19.62
N ARG A 127 15.22 0.19 -18.42
CA ARG A 127 15.84 -0.54 -17.31
C ARG A 127 15.44 -2.03 -17.31
N GLY A 128 14.26 -2.35 -17.82
CA GLY A 128 13.72 -3.71 -17.89
C GLY A 128 12.31 -3.74 -18.49
N ARG A 129 11.72 -4.93 -18.56
CA ARG A 129 10.31 -5.18 -18.85
C ARG A 129 9.65 -5.78 -17.61
N GLU A 130 8.39 -5.42 -17.37
CA GLU A 130 7.48 -6.06 -16.42
C GLU A 130 7.02 -7.42 -16.98
N ASN A 131 6.44 -8.31 -16.18
CA ASN A 131 6.05 -9.64 -16.68
C ASN A 131 4.99 -9.52 -17.78
N VAL A 132 4.93 -10.52 -18.67
CA VAL A 132 3.92 -10.56 -19.75
C VAL A 132 2.50 -10.62 -19.15
N GLU A 133 2.35 -11.34 -18.04
CA GLU A 133 1.13 -11.43 -17.22
C GLU A 133 0.63 -10.06 -16.73
N ASP A 134 1.53 -9.12 -16.39
CA ASP A 134 1.19 -7.74 -15.98
C ASP A 134 0.87 -6.80 -17.18
N GLY A 135 0.72 -7.36 -18.38
CA GLY A 135 0.60 -6.62 -19.64
C GLY A 135 1.94 -6.10 -20.19
N GLY A 136 3.07 -6.71 -19.80
CA GLY A 136 4.35 -6.60 -20.50
C GLY A 136 4.96 -5.20 -20.63
N ARG A 137 4.69 -4.30 -19.67
CA ARG A 137 5.06 -2.88 -19.72
C ARG A 137 6.57 -2.68 -19.60
N PHE A 138 7.13 -1.68 -20.27
CA PHE A 138 8.55 -1.32 -20.16
C PHE A 138 8.81 -0.34 -19.02
N ILE A 139 9.88 -0.59 -18.28
CA ILE A 139 10.33 0.23 -17.15
C ILE A 139 11.40 1.19 -17.66
N VAL A 140 11.07 2.47 -17.81
CA VAL A 140 11.93 3.50 -18.41
C VAL A 140 12.42 4.49 -17.35
N GLU A 141 13.74 4.67 -17.26
CA GLU A 141 14.39 5.65 -16.39
C GLU A 141 14.60 6.99 -17.13
N LEU A 142 14.06 8.06 -16.56
CA LEU A 142 13.96 9.40 -17.15
C LEU A 142 14.82 10.43 -16.39
N GLY A 143 15.94 9.96 -15.83
CA GLY A 143 16.86 10.76 -15.04
C GLY A 143 16.18 11.43 -13.84
N THR A 144 16.14 12.76 -13.82
CA THR A 144 15.61 13.54 -12.68
C THR A 144 14.10 13.40 -12.45
N ARG A 145 13.34 12.78 -13.38
CA ARG A 145 11.93 12.42 -13.16
C ARG A 145 11.72 10.98 -12.67
N GLY A 146 12.78 10.22 -12.39
CA GLY A 146 12.67 8.86 -11.88
C GLY A 146 12.22 7.86 -12.95
N ILE A 147 11.32 6.94 -12.57
CA ILE A 147 10.96 5.76 -13.36
C ILE A 147 9.48 5.84 -13.81
N ALA A 148 9.23 5.56 -15.09
CA ALA A 148 7.90 5.37 -15.67
C ALA A 148 7.69 3.90 -16.10
N ARG A 149 6.44 3.43 -16.09
CA ARG A 149 6.02 2.16 -16.70
C ARG A 149 5.16 2.49 -17.93
N VAL A 150 5.52 1.97 -19.09
CA VAL A 150 5.02 2.45 -20.40
C VAL A 150 4.78 1.27 -21.36
N ARG A 151 3.67 1.25 -22.12
CA ARG A 151 3.41 0.21 -23.15
C ARG A 151 4.36 0.38 -24.35
N GLU A 152 4.62 -0.70 -25.08
CA GLU A 152 5.57 -0.72 -26.20
C GLU A 152 5.21 0.30 -27.31
N ALA A 153 3.93 0.41 -27.66
CA ALA A 153 3.41 1.39 -28.62
C ALA A 153 3.67 2.86 -28.23
N ASN A 154 3.87 3.15 -26.94
CA ASN A 154 4.19 4.48 -26.42
C ASN A 154 5.70 4.78 -26.42
N LEU A 155 6.54 3.88 -26.95
CA LEU A 155 7.98 4.07 -27.08
C LEU A 155 8.41 4.24 -28.54
N GLU A 156 9.45 5.04 -28.74
CA GLU A 156 10.16 5.21 -30.01
C GLU A 156 11.64 4.98 -29.76
N LYS A 157 12.28 4.04 -30.46
CA LYS A 157 13.72 3.78 -30.32
C LYS A 157 14.51 4.95 -30.91
N VAL A 158 15.29 5.64 -30.07
CA VAL A 158 16.11 6.79 -30.48
C VAL A 158 17.57 6.34 -30.54
N GLU A 159 18.18 6.40 -31.72
CA GLU A 159 19.63 6.16 -31.82
C GLU A 159 20.40 7.15 -30.92
N PRO A 160 21.36 6.69 -30.10
CA PRO A 160 22.13 7.57 -29.24
C PRO A 160 23.02 8.47 -30.10
N THR A 161 22.55 9.70 -30.35
CA THR A 161 23.29 10.68 -31.16
C THR A 161 24.74 10.78 -30.66
N ARG A 162 25.73 10.73 -31.57
CA ARG A 162 27.17 10.62 -31.24
C ARG A 162 27.72 11.70 -30.28
N ARG A 163 26.93 12.73 -29.96
CA ARG A 163 27.21 13.76 -28.96
C ARG A 163 26.96 13.29 -27.52
N SER A 164 25.96 12.44 -27.26
CA SER A 164 25.69 11.91 -25.92
C SER A 164 26.74 10.88 -25.49
N GLU A 165 27.12 9.96 -26.39
CA GLU A 165 28.26 9.04 -26.18
C GLU A 165 29.52 9.77 -25.72
N ARG A 166 29.91 10.84 -26.43
CA ARG A 166 31.13 11.62 -26.10
C ARG A 166 31.03 12.38 -24.77
N LEU A 167 29.83 12.56 -24.22
CA LEU A 167 29.62 13.11 -22.87
C LEU A 167 29.63 12.01 -21.80
N ALA A 168 28.97 10.87 -22.06
CA ALA A 168 28.97 9.71 -21.16
C ALA A 168 30.38 9.14 -20.97
N LYS A 169 31.20 9.07 -22.03
CA LYS A 169 32.59 8.61 -22.01
C LYS A 169 33.60 9.63 -21.43
N ALA A 170 33.13 10.78 -20.94
CA ALA A 170 33.97 11.94 -20.58
C ALA A 170 33.88 12.39 -19.11
N LYS A 171 33.78 11.45 -18.16
CA LYS A 171 34.07 11.66 -16.72
C LYS A 171 34.34 10.33 -15.99
N PRO A 172 35.07 10.30 -14.85
CA PRO A 172 35.69 11.42 -14.14
C PRO A 172 37.19 11.18 -13.80
N ALA A 173 38.10 11.46 -14.73
CA ALA A 173 39.56 11.43 -14.44
C ALA A 173 40.03 12.52 -13.44
N ALA A 174 39.16 13.47 -13.08
CA ALA A 174 39.50 14.65 -12.29
C ALA A 174 39.47 14.46 -10.75
N ALA A 175 38.99 13.32 -10.25
CA ALA A 175 38.67 13.15 -8.82
C ALA A 175 39.87 12.90 -7.88
N LYS A 176 41.11 12.83 -8.38
CA LYS A 176 42.32 12.44 -7.60
C LYS A 176 43.30 13.60 -7.30
N ARG A 177 42.83 14.81 -6.98
CA ARG A 177 43.74 15.98 -6.79
C ARG A 177 43.33 17.02 -5.72
N SER A 178 42.92 16.59 -4.52
CA SER A 178 42.72 17.52 -3.39
C SER A 178 43.19 17.03 -2.01
N GLU A 179 44.02 16.00 -1.91
CA GLU A 179 44.77 15.72 -0.68
C GLU A 179 45.98 16.65 -0.57
N ARG A 180 45.79 17.83 0.06
CA ARG A 180 46.90 18.66 0.57
C ARG A 180 46.74 18.82 2.07
N THR A 181 47.57 18.14 2.83
CA THR A 181 47.58 18.17 4.30
C THR A 181 48.09 19.52 4.83
N PRO A 182 47.35 20.20 5.73
CA PRO A 182 47.89 21.35 6.46
C PRO A 182 48.87 20.87 7.55
N LYS A 183 50.10 21.39 7.53
CA LYS A 183 51.10 21.12 8.59
C LYS A 183 50.86 22.02 9.83
N LYS A 184 51.33 21.51 10.97
CA LYS A 184 51.24 22.09 12.33
C LYS A 184 51.75 23.54 12.45
N ALA A 185 51.22 24.26 13.44
CA ALA A 185 51.90 25.36 14.14
C ALA A 185 51.48 25.41 15.65
N ASP A 186 52.34 25.98 16.49
CA ASP A 186 52.27 26.11 17.96
C ASP A 186 50.98 26.77 18.51
N ARG A 187 50.40 26.38 19.65
CA ARG A 187 50.86 26.41 21.07
C ARG A 187 50.95 27.82 21.69
N VAL A 188 49.90 28.17 22.45
CA VAL A 188 49.90 29.20 23.52
C VAL A 188 49.17 28.65 24.76
N LYS A 189 49.45 29.18 25.97
CA LYS A 189 49.16 28.54 27.27
C LYS A 189 48.69 29.54 28.33
N ALA A 190 47.40 29.53 28.70
CA ALA A 190 46.83 30.18 29.89
C ALA A 190 45.64 29.33 30.39
N LYS A 191 45.53 28.94 31.68
CA LYS A 191 45.30 29.73 32.91
C LYS A 191 43.97 30.52 32.90
N ALA A 192 42.91 29.93 33.45
CA ALA A 192 42.27 30.35 34.72
C ALA A 192 41.02 29.51 35.03
N ALA A 193 40.70 29.34 36.32
CA ALA A 193 39.35 28.99 36.77
C ALA A 193 38.67 30.26 37.31
N PRO A 194 37.35 30.24 37.55
CA PRO A 194 36.92 30.39 38.93
C PRO A 194 35.97 29.28 39.40
N LYS A 195 35.68 29.29 40.71
CA LYS A 195 34.83 28.30 41.38
C LYS A 195 33.41 28.83 41.59
N GLY A 196 32.43 27.96 41.37
CA GLY A 196 31.30 27.79 42.28
C GLY A 196 30.07 28.69 42.12
N ALA A 197 28.92 28.03 42.01
CA ALA A 197 27.66 28.49 42.58
C ALA A 197 26.92 27.25 43.13
N LYS A 198 26.64 27.21 44.44
CA LYS A 198 25.68 26.27 45.03
C LYS A 198 24.33 26.98 45.13
N GLY A 199 23.24 26.33 44.74
CA GLY A 199 21.89 26.86 44.91
C GLY A 199 20.84 25.76 44.86
N PRO A 200 20.23 25.37 46.00
CA PRO A 200 19.17 24.38 46.04
C PRO A 200 17.78 25.01 46.17
N SER A 201 16.79 24.54 45.41
CA SER A 201 15.39 24.92 45.55
C SER A 201 14.46 23.70 45.47
N LYS A 202 14.16 23.12 46.65
CA LYS A 202 12.98 22.25 46.78
C LYS A 202 11.73 23.13 46.72
N ALA A 203 10.82 22.85 45.79
CA ALA A 203 9.50 23.47 45.73
C ALA A 203 8.41 22.40 45.90
N THR A 204 8.10 22.04 47.15
CA THR A 204 6.95 21.19 47.46
C THR A 204 5.65 21.98 47.31
N GLN A 205 4.74 21.54 46.45
CA GLN A 205 3.33 21.91 46.54
C GLN A 205 2.53 20.77 47.19
N LYS A 206 2.13 20.98 48.44
CA LYS A 206 0.94 20.35 49.03
C LYS A 206 -0.15 21.41 49.06
N VAL A 207 -1.31 21.15 48.46
CA VAL A 207 -2.49 22.02 48.63
C VAL A 207 -3.72 21.18 48.96
N ALA A 208 -4.33 21.52 50.09
CA ALA A 208 -5.67 21.18 50.59
C ALA A 208 -6.43 19.99 49.98
N VAL A 209 -6.59 18.94 50.78
CA VAL A 209 -7.86 18.20 50.83
C VAL A 209 -8.97 19.20 51.20
N LYS A 210 -10.06 19.26 50.42
CA LYS A 210 -11.30 19.92 50.84
C LYS A 210 -12.46 18.94 50.75
N LYS A 211 -13.02 18.59 51.91
CA LYS A 211 -14.07 17.57 52.07
C LYS A 211 -15.42 18.26 52.20
N GLY A 212 -16.40 17.85 51.40
CA GLY A 212 -17.79 18.31 51.49
C GLY A 212 -18.47 18.54 50.13
N SER A 213 -19.74 18.22 49.88
CA SER A 213 -20.59 17.06 50.27
C SER A 213 -22.05 17.33 49.83
N ILE A 214 -22.77 16.27 49.43
CA ILE A 214 -24.24 16.16 49.30
C ILE A 214 -24.94 16.86 48.10
N LYS A 215 -25.61 16.04 47.26
CA LYS A 215 -26.73 16.32 46.31
C LYS A 215 -26.49 17.37 45.20
N ALA A 216 -27.10 17.25 44.01
CA ALA A 216 -28.29 16.47 43.64
C ALA A 216 -28.11 15.61 42.37
N ALA A 217 -29.00 14.64 42.17
CA ALA A 217 -29.07 13.85 40.95
C ALA A 217 -29.65 14.66 39.79
N ARG A 218 -29.10 14.47 38.59
CA ARG A 218 -29.68 14.91 37.31
C ARG A 218 -29.29 13.89 36.25
N ALA A 219 -30.24 13.53 35.38
CA ALA A 219 -30.09 12.43 34.43
C ALA A 219 -28.86 12.58 33.51
N PRO A 220 -28.28 11.46 33.03
CA PRO A 220 -27.23 11.52 32.02
C PRO A 220 -27.78 12.19 30.76
N LYS A 221 -27.27 13.38 30.45
CA LYS A 221 -27.31 13.87 29.07
C LYS A 221 -26.12 13.26 28.36
N GLU A 222 -26.40 12.41 27.39
CA GLU A 222 -25.41 11.91 26.46
C GLU A 222 -24.68 13.10 25.84
N LYS A 223 -23.36 13.11 26.00
CA LYS A 223 -22.51 14.02 25.26
C LYS A 223 -22.25 13.38 23.91
N THR A 224 -23.19 13.60 22.97
CA THR A 224 -22.84 13.53 21.55
C THR A 224 -21.59 14.37 21.35
N SER A 225 -20.49 13.69 21.01
CA SER A 225 -19.20 14.32 20.79
C SER A 225 -19.35 15.22 19.57
N GLY A 226 -19.42 16.54 19.81
CA GLY A 226 -19.67 17.51 18.76
C GLY A 226 -18.65 17.36 17.64
N ALA A 227 -19.12 16.90 16.48
CA ALA A 227 -18.34 16.75 15.25
C ALA A 227 -17.99 18.14 14.69
N ALA A 228 -17.12 18.86 15.40
CA ALA A 228 -16.42 20.02 14.89
C ALA A 228 -15.46 19.51 13.81
N ALA A 229 -15.96 19.45 12.57
CA ALA A 229 -15.27 18.89 11.43
C ALA A 229 -13.91 19.55 11.25
N GLN A 230 -12.87 18.86 11.72
CA GLN A 230 -11.56 19.02 11.12
C GLN A 230 -11.72 18.51 9.70
N ALA A 231 -11.43 19.36 8.71
CA ALA A 231 -11.14 18.88 7.38
C ALA A 231 -9.80 18.14 7.46
N GLU A 232 -9.86 16.91 7.95
CA GLU A 232 -8.72 15.99 7.93
C GLU A 232 -8.34 15.83 6.48
N ASN A 233 -7.19 16.40 6.09
CA ASN A 233 -6.58 16.12 4.81
C ASN A 233 -6.24 14.63 4.83
N THR A 234 -7.15 13.81 4.31
CA THR A 234 -7.01 12.35 4.23
C THR A 234 -5.80 12.06 3.36
N THR A 235 -4.65 11.85 4.02
CA THR A 235 -3.37 11.59 3.40
C THR A 235 -3.42 10.18 2.81
N VAL A 236 -3.95 10.08 1.59
CA VAL A 236 -4.01 8.84 0.82
C VAL A 236 -2.60 8.27 0.70
N PHE A 237 -2.42 6.98 0.98
CA PHE A 237 -1.12 6.33 0.93
C PHE A 237 -0.65 6.11 -0.52
N VAL A 238 -0.11 7.18 -1.13
CA VAL A 238 0.46 7.12 -2.48
C VAL A 238 1.84 6.45 -2.40
N VAL A 239 1.87 5.13 -2.55
CA VAL A 239 3.07 4.27 -2.49
C VAL A 239 4.27 4.83 -3.27
N ARG A 240 4.02 5.53 -4.38
CA ARG A 240 5.05 6.14 -5.26
C ARG A 240 5.88 7.25 -4.59
N ASP A 241 5.35 7.88 -3.53
CA ASP A 241 6.03 8.91 -2.74
C ASP A 241 6.93 8.32 -1.62
N TYR A 242 7.01 6.99 -1.54
CA TYR A 242 7.74 6.26 -0.50
C TYR A 242 8.74 5.26 -1.07
N ARG A 243 9.78 4.95 -0.30
CA ARG A 243 10.69 3.82 -0.50
C ARG A 243 10.42 2.71 0.50
N ILE A 244 10.45 1.45 0.07
CA ILE A 244 10.44 0.30 0.99
C ILE A 244 11.76 0.29 1.78
N ARG A 245 11.66 0.06 3.09
CA ARG A 245 12.78 0.02 4.04
C ARG A 245 12.81 -1.23 4.90
N SER A 246 11.79 -2.10 4.85
CA SER A 246 11.80 -3.41 5.49
C SER A 246 12.38 -4.52 4.62
N ASP A 247 12.85 -5.57 5.29
CA ASP A 247 13.02 -6.91 4.72
C ASP A 247 11.63 -7.55 4.47
N PRO A 248 11.39 -8.30 3.37
CA PRO A 248 10.06 -8.88 3.09
C PRO A 248 9.56 -9.87 4.16
N CYS A 249 10.47 -10.42 4.98
CA CYS A 249 10.10 -11.30 6.10
C CYS A 249 9.93 -10.54 7.42
N LEU A 250 9.67 -9.23 7.42
CA LEU A 250 9.48 -8.46 8.64
C LEU A 250 8.07 -8.66 9.22
N GLU A 251 8.00 -8.92 10.52
CA GLU A 251 6.77 -8.94 11.29
C GLU A 251 6.82 -7.90 12.42
N VAL A 252 5.72 -7.16 12.59
CA VAL A 252 5.44 -6.34 13.79
C VAL A 252 4.48 -7.09 14.71
N GLN A 253 4.48 -6.73 15.99
CA GLN A 253 3.47 -7.17 16.93
C GLN A 253 2.38 -6.10 17.05
N ASP A 254 1.13 -6.48 16.87
CA ASP A 254 -0.04 -5.59 16.95
C ASP A 254 -0.54 -5.37 18.39
N SER A 255 -1.57 -4.53 18.53
CA SER A 255 -2.25 -4.27 19.81
C SER A 255 -2.94 -5.50 20.41
N SER A 256 -3.27 -6.50 19.60
CA SER A 256 -3.79 -7.81 20.02
C SER A 256 -2.68 -8.80 20.39
N SER A 257 -1.43 -8.34 20.46
CA SER A 257 -0.21 -9.14 20.68
C SER A 257 0.06 -10.21 19.61
N LYS A 258 -0.64 -10.20 18.49
CA LYS A 258 -0.40 -11.10 17.35
C LYS A 258 0.74 -10.55 16.49
N TRP A 259 1.45 -11.45 15.81
CA TRP A 259 2.53 -11.08 14.89
C TRP A 259 2.00 -11.03 13.45
N ARG A 260 2.11 -9.87 12.81
CA ARG A 260 1.59 -9.62 11.46
C ARG A 260 2.74 -9.33 10.49
N PRO A 261 2.74 -9.92 9.28
CA PRO A 261 3.68 -9.54 8.22
C PRO A 261 3.42 -8.08 7.82
N CYS A 262 4.47 -7.34 7.48
CA CYS A 262 4.33 -5.94 7.11
C CYS A 262 5.46 -5.46 6.20
N HIS A 263 5.19 -4.41 5.44
CA HIS A 263 6.21 -3.59 4.80
C HIS A 263 6.31 -2.24 5.49
N ILE A 264 7.55 -1.80 5.73
CA ILE A 264 7.81 -0.45 6.24
C ILE A 264 8.22 0.42 5.08
N TYR A 265 7.48 1.51 4.89
CA TYR A 265 7.70 2.53 3.88
C TYR A 265 8.24 3.81 4.53
N GLU A 266 9.15 4.51 3.86
CA GLU A 266 9.68 5.81 4.29
C GLU A 266 9.46 6.84 3.17
N ASN A 267 8.82 7.96 3.49
CA ASN A 267 8.52 9.01 2.53
C ASN A 267 9.82 9.71 2.06
N TYR A 268 9.94 9.97 0.76
CA TYR A 268 11.14 10.61 0.20
C TYR A 268 11.37 12.07 0.66
N LYS A 269 10.34 12.76 1.14
CA LYS A 269 10.37 14.22 1.41
C LYS A 269 10.71 14.56 2.85
N ASP A 270 10.14 13.86 3.82
CA ASP A 270 10.21 14.16 5.26
C ASP A 270 10.71 12.99 6.13
N GLN A 271 11.03 11.84 5.52
CA GLN A 271 11.44 10.60 6.19
C GLN A 271 10.36 10.01 7.13
N HIS A 272 9.08 10.36 6.91
CA HIS A 272 7.96 9.77 7.63
C HIS A 272 7.84 8.26 7.35
N ILE A 273 7.77 7.47 8.41
CA ILE A 273 7.57 6.03 8.36
C ILE A 273 6.07 5.67 8.34
N VAL A 274 5.70 4.75 7.44
CA VAL A 274 4.39 4.11 7.36
C VAL A 274 4.56 2.59 7.49
N ILE A 275 3.67 1.94 8.23
CA ILE A 275 3.56 0.48 8.26
C ILE A 275 2.39 0.09 7.34
N TRP A 276 2.62 -0.83 6.40
CA TRP A 276 1.58 -1.37 5.51
C TRP A 276 1.46 -2.87 5.73
N TYR A 277 0.24 -3.35 5.95
CA TYR A 277 -0.05 -4.75 6.24
C TYR A 277 -0.50 -5.54 5.01
N GLY A 278 -0.97 -4.85 3.97
CA GLY A 278 -1.54 -5.42 2.76
C GLY A 278 -2.80 -4.64 2.33
N GLY A 279 -3.15 -4.71 1.04
CA GLY A 279 -4.33 -4.03 0.50
C GLY A 279 -4.40 -2.55 0.89
N ASN A 280 -5.50 -2.16 1.52
CA ASN A 280 -5.76 -0.79 1.99
C ASN A 280 -5.38 -0.55 3.47
N GLU A 281 -4.74 -1.52 4.14
CA GLU A 281 -4.48 -1.44 5.58
C GLU A 281 -3.07 -0.90 5.91
N TYR A 282 -3.03 0.23 6.60
CA TYR A 282 -1.79 0.91 6.99
C TYR A 282 -1.89 1.72 8.29
N GLU A 283 -0.75 1.96 8.92
CA GLU A 283 -0.58 2.82 10.09
C GLU A 283 0.47 3.93 9.85
N GLY A 284 0.32 5.04 10.57
CA GLY A 284 1.28 6.14 10.63
C GLY A 284 0.89 7.42 9.86
N LEU A 285 0.08 7.34 8.79
CA LEU A 285 -0.18 8.49 7.90
C LEU A 285 -0.87 9.71 8.56
N GLY A 286 -1.51 9.53 9.71
CA GLY A 286 -2.12 10.61 10.50
C GLY A 286 -1.35 10.94 11.78
N GLY A 287 -1.30 12.23 12.14
CA GLY A 287 -0.80 12.68 13.44
C GLY A 287 0.71 12.86 13.54
N LYS A 288 1.36 12.17 14.49
CA LYS A 288 2.81 12.28 14.73
C LYS A 288 3.54 11.17 13.95
N PRO A 289 4.63 11.49 13.22
CA PRO A 289 5.28 10.51 12.36
C PRO A 289 6.03 9.43 13.15
N TYR A 290 5.79 8.16 12.78
CA TYR A 290 6.51 6.98 13.24
C TYR A 290 7.98 7.08 12.80
N ARG A 291 8.90 6.37 13.50
CA ARG A 291 10.35 6.58 13.34
C ARG A 291 11.18 5.30 13.41
N LEU A 292 12.14 5.18 12.49
CA LEU A 292 13.22 4.20 12.58
C LEU A 292 14.44 4.81 13.30
N LYS A 293 14.99 4.09 14.29
CA LYS A 293 16.25 4.43 14.99
C LYS A 293 17.27 3.29 14.90
N GLY A 294 18.55 3.63 15.01
CA GLY A 294 19.65 2.64 15.04
C GLY A 294 19.98 1.98 13.70
N ILE A 295 19.49 2.54 12.59
CA ILE A 295 19.64 1.99 11.22
C ILE A 295 20.23 3.10 10.34
N SER A 296 21.08 2.74 9.36
CA SER A 296 21.56 3.71 8.36
C SER A 296 20.41 4.16 7.44
N PRO A 297 20.37 5.44 6.99
CA PRO A 297 19.39 5.93 6.01
C PRO A 297 19.34 5.18 4.67
N GLU A 298 20.27 4.26 4.42
CA GLU A 298 20.31 3.40 3.22
C GLU A 298 20.13 1.90 3.54
N ALA A 299 20.31 1.47 4.80
CA ALA A 299 20.27 0.05 5.16
C ALA A 299 18.83 -0.45 5.39
N ILE A 300 18.49 -1.62 4.85
CA ILE A 300 17.19 -2.28 5.04
C ILE A 300 17.04 -2.76 6.49
N PHE A 301 15.88 -2.48 7.10
CA PHE A 301 15.52 -2.86 8.45
C PHE A 301 15.03 -4.31 8.52
N LYS A 302 15.63 -5.09 9.42
CA LYS A 302 15.38 -6.53 9.62
C LYS A 302 14.84 -6.86 11.02
N GLY A 303 14.13 -5.90 11.64
CA GLY A 303 13.67 -5.99 13.03
C GLY A 303 14.75 -5.64 14.07
N GLN A 304 16.01 -6.04 13.84
CA GLN A 304 17.18 -5.72 14.68
C GLN A 304 18.43 -5.49 13.80
N PRO A 305 19.46 -4.74 14.25
CA PRO A 305 19.62 -4.08 15.57
C PRO A 305 18.86 -2.74 15.70
N GLY A 306 18.06 -2.37 14.70
CA GLY A 306 17.25 -1.15 14.74
C GLY A 306 16.09 -1.20 15.74
N GLN A 307 15.39 -0.07 15.83
CA GLN A 307 14.12 0.08 16.56
C GLN A 307 13.11 0.80 15.67
N LEU A 308 11.91 0.24 15.55
CA LEU A 308 10.73 0.94 15.07
C LEU A 308 10.04 1.58 16.28
N LEU A 309 9.70 2.86 16.17
CA LEU A 309 8.93 3.61 17.16
C LEU A 309 7.65 4.17 16.56
N ASP A 310 6.61 4.24 17.37
CA ASP A 310 5.29 4.78 17.03
C ASP A 310 5.24 6.32 17.03
N SER A 311 4.02 6.87 17.03
CA SER A 311 3.70 8.30 17.12
C SER A 311 4.23 8.98 18.38
N ASP A 312 4.27 8.27 19.50
CA ASP A 312 4.56 8.81 20.83
C ASP A 312 5.99 8.50 21.29
N GLY A 313 6.67 7.60 20.59
CA GLY A 313 8.06 7.23 20.77
C GLY A 313 8.26 5.90 21.50
N GLU A 314 7.19 5.13 21.75
CA GLU A 314 7.29 3.78 22.29
C GLU A 314 7.76 2.79 21.23
N ARG A 315 8.30 1.65 21.65
CA ARG A 315 8.95 0.69 20.74
C ARG A 315 7.97 -0.40 20.31
N ILE A 316 7.56 -0.35 19.04
CA ILE A 316 6.81 -1.42 18.39
C ILE A 316 7.70 -2.69 18.36
N PRO A 317 7.23 -3.84 18.90
CA PRO A 317 7.98 -5.09 18.82
C PRO A 317 8.09 -5.57 17.37
N THR A 318 9.30 -5.92 16.95
CA THR A 318 9.62 -6.31 15.57
C THR A 318 10.53 -7.54 15.54
N ARG A 319 10.23 -8.49 14.66
CA ARG A 319 11.04 -9.70 14.42
C ARG A 319 11.14 -10.00 12.92
N LYS A 320 12.09 -10.85 12.52
CA LYS A 320 12.09 -11.46 11.19
C LYS A 320 11.42 -12.82 11.28
N ARG A 321 10.38 -13.05 10.47
CA ARG A 321 9.74 -14.35 10.25
C ARG A 321 10.80 -15.35 9.76
N PRO A 322 10.82 -16.59 10.27
CA PRO A 322 11.61 -17.64 9.64
C PRO A 322 11.09 -17.90 8.23
N MET A 323 11.99 -17.96 7.25
CA MET A 323 11.65 -18.60 5.98
C MET A 323 11.36 -20.08 6.27
N ARG A 324 10.22 -20.56 5.79
CA ARG A 324 9.95 -21.99 5.59
C ARG A 324 10.41 -22.35 4.19
#